data_AF-A0A529SFV7-F1
#
_entry.id   AF-A0A529SFV7-F1
#
_cell.length_a   1.000
_cell.length_b   1.000
_cell.length_c   1.000
_cell.angle_alpha   90.00
_cell.angle_beta   90.00
_cell.angle_gamma   90.00
#
_symmetry.space_group_name_H-M   'P 1'
#
loop_
_entity.id
_entity.type
_entity.pdbx_description
1 polymer ?
#
loop_
_entity_poly.entity_id
_entity_poly.type
_entity_poly.pdbx_seq_one_letter_code
_entity_poly.pdbx_strand_id
1 'polypeptide(L)'
;ELFVLLMIDQAYGEFDDQDPQAIFALAGRGDTVVLRSLSKAYGLAGARIGWGLFAPRIAAEVRKMQNSNQVSTVSLAMGVAAVEDQAYTRAIVTRTSDIRDRFAQGLRAAGYEVPESRTNFVL
;
A
#
# COMPACT_ATOMS: atom_id res chain seq x y z
N GLU A 1 -18.47 -24.05 11.51
CA GLU A 1 -18.54 -22.58 11.49
C GLU A 1 -17.94 -22.09 10.18
N LEU A 2 -18.53 -21.08 9.54
CA LEU A 2 -17.99 -20.49 8.31
C LEU A 2 -16.78 -19.62 8.66
N PHE A 3 -15.62 -19.94 8.11
CA PHE A 3 -14.43 -19.12 8.21
C PHE A 3 -14.44 -18.08 7.09
N VAL A 4 -14.46 -16.79 7.46
CA VAL A 4 -14.34 -15.67 6.51
C VAL A 4 -12.97 -15.03 6.70
N LEU A 5 -12.22 -14.90 5.61
CA LEU A 5 -10.94 -14.19 5.58
C LEU A 5 -11.16 -12.76 5.11
N LEU A 6 -10.81 -11.77 5.94
CA LEU A 6 -10.77 -10.37 5.53
C LEU A 6 -9.39 -10.01 4.95
N MET A 7 -9.34 -9.60 3.69
CA MET A 7 -8.14 -9.07 3.06
C MET A 7 -8.27 -7.56 2.89
N ILE A 8 -7.39 -6.81 3.56
CA ILE A 8 -7.32 -5.35 3.46
C ILE A 8 -6.16 -5.00 2.53
N ASP A 9 -6.47 -4.57 1.32
CA ASP A 9 -5.48 -4.07 0.36
C ASP A 9 -5.22 -2.57 0.63
N GLN A 10 -4.04 -2.28 1.19
CA GLN A 10 -3.55 -0.93 1.41
C GLN A 10 -2.46 -0.55 0.39
N ALA A 11 -2.65 -0.87 -0.89
CA ALA A 11 -1.75 -0.45 -1.97
C ALA A 11 -1.53 1.07 -2.05
N TYR A 12 -2.42 1.88 -1.47
CA TYR A 12 -2.34 3.34 -1.42
C TYR A 12 -2.18 3.90 -0.01
N GLY A 13 -1.99 3.07 1.02
CA GLY A 13 -2.01 3.54 2.40
C GLY A 13 -0.84 4.46 2.80
N GLU A 14 0.13 4.73 1.93
CA GLU A 14 1.13 5.79 2.13
C GLU A 14 0.56 7.18 1.81
N PHE A 15 -0.53 7.27 1.03
CA PHE A 15 -1.25 8.51 0.71
C PHE A 15 -2.39 8.82 1.69
N ASP A 16 -2.67 7.89 2.60
CA ASP A 16 -3.61 8.07 3.71
C ASP A 16 -2.88 8.80 4.85
N ASP A 17 -3.50 9.85 5.39
CA ASP A 17 -2.95 10.67 6.48
C ASP A 17 -3.33 10.14 7.87
N GLN A 18 -4.13 9.08 7.94
CA GLN A 18 -4.50 8.42 9.18
C GLN A 18 -3.37 7.49 9.68
N ASP A 19 -3.31 7.29 11.00
CA ASP A 19 -2.37 6.34 11.60
C ASP A 19 -2.69 4.90 11.15
N PRO A 20 -1.78 4.20 10.45
CA PRO A 20 -2.04 2.85 9.97
C PRO A 20 -2.11 1.80 11.09
N GLN A 21 -1.69 2.12 12.33
CA GLN A 21 -1.65 1.16 13.44
C GLN A 21 -2.99 0.46 13.70
N ALA A 22 -4.11 1.20 13.62
CA ALA A 22 -5.43 0.63 13.85
C ALA A 22 -5.76 -0.48 12.83
N ILE A 23 -5.39 -0.28 11.56
CA ILE A 23 -5.60 -1.26 10.50
C ILE A 23 -4.61 -2.42 10.64
N PHE A 24 -3.35 -2.13 10.95
CA PHE A 24 -2.32 -3.15 11.17
C PHE A 24 -2.67 -4.08 12.35
N ALA A 25 -3.26 -3.55 13.42
CA ALA A 25 -3.70 -4.32 14.58
C ALA A 25 -4.77 -5.37 14.23
N LEU A 26 -5.55 -5.17 13.17
CA LEU A 26 -6.57 -6.13 12.73
C LEU A 26 -5.96 -7.49 12.34
N ALA A 27 -4.73 -7.52 11.84
CA ALA A 27 -4.04 -8.78 11.53
C ALA A 27 -3.88 -9.70 12.75
N GLY A 28 -3.90 -9.13 13.96
CA GLY A 28 -3.88 -9.87 15.23
C GLY A 28 -5.17 -10.64 15.55
N ARG A 29 -6.30 -10.37 14.87
CA ARG A 29 -7.59 -11.05 15.10
C ARG A 29 -7.61 -12.49 14.63
N GLY A 30 -6.63 -12.89 13.82
CA GLY A 30 -6.50 -14.26 13.30
C GLY A 30 -7.13 -14.46 11.93
N ASP A 31 -8.11 -13.68 11.55
CA ASP A 31 -8.94 -13.80 10.34
C ASP A 31 -8.74 -12.65 9.34
N THR A 32 -7.74 -11.80 9.58
CA THR A 32 -7.47 -10.61 8.77
C THR A 32 -6.03 -10.62 8.25
N VAL A 33 -5.85 -10.17 7.02
CA VAL A 33 -4.56 -9.91 6.38
C VAL A 33 -4.54 -8.47 5.89
N VAL A 34 -3.43 -7.76 6.11
CA VAL A 34 -3.20 -6.42 5.55
C VAL A 34 -2.07 -6.50 4.54
N LEU A 35 -2.27 -5.97 3.34
CA LEU A 35 -1.29 -5.99 2.25
C LEU A 35 -0.84 -4.57 1.90
N ARG A 36 0.45 -4.42 1.57
CA ARG A 36 1.12 -3.16 1.18
C ARG A 36 1.99 -3.40 -0.05
N SER A 37 2.30 -2.34 -0.80
CA SER A 37 3.10 -2.44 -2.02
C SER A 37 4.10 -1.30 -2.15
N LEU A 38 5.29 -1.62 -2.65
CA LEU A 38 6.28 -0.60 -3.03
C LEU A 38 6.02 -0.06 -4.45
N SER A 39 4.93 -0.47 -5.10
CA SER A 39 4.64 -0.09 -6.49
C SER A 39 4.13 1.35 -6.64
N LYS A 40 3.59 1.96 -5.58
CA LYS A 40 2.92 3.26 -5.64
C LYS A 40 3.81 4.37 -5.08
N ALA A 41 3.69 4.70 -3.80
CA ALA A 41 4.43 5.80 -3.19
C ALA A 41 5.96 5.66 -3.30
N TYR A 42 6.47 4.44 -3.26
CA TYR A 42 7.90 4.15 -3.39
C TYR A 42 8.41 4.13 -4.85
N GLY A 43 7.53 4.21 -5.86
CA GLY A 43 7.93 4.28 -7.27
C GLY A 43 8.51 2.99 -7.88
N LEU A 44 8.38 1.84 -7.20
CA LEU A 44 9.00 0.58 -7.60
C LEU A 44 8.03 -0.39 -8.28
N ALA A 45 7.13 0.12 -9.14
CA ALA A 45 6.12 -0.71 -9.80
C ALA A 45 6.72 -1.89 -10.58
N GLY A 46 7.86 -1.66 -11.24
CA GLY A 46 8.59 -2.70 -12.00
C GLY A 46 9.35 -3.70 -11.13
N ALA A 47 9.65 -3.37 -9.86
CA ALA A 47 10.42 -4.25 -8.97
C ALA A 47 9.58 -5.38 -8.36
N ARG A 48 8.24 -5.30 -8.47
CA ARG A 48 7.29 -6.35 -8.06
C ARG A 48 7.41 -6.73 -6.58
N ILE A 49 7.55 -5.73 -5.69
CA ILE A 49 7.70 -5.93 -4.25
C ILE A 49 6.40 -5.57 -3.53
N GLY A 50 5.92 -6.50 -2.71
CA GLY A 50 4.83 -6.29 -1.76
C GLY A 50 5.17 -6.92 -0.42
N TRP A 51 4.48 -6.49 0.62
CA TRP A 51 4.59 -7.04 1.97
C TRP A 51 3.22 -7.05 2.63
N GLY A 52 3.09 -7.75 3.76
CA GLY A 52 1.83 -7.75 4.48
C GLY A 52 1.97 -8.27 5.90
N LEU A 53 0.93 -8.01 6.69
CA LEU A 53 0.75 -8.52 8.04
C LEU A 53 -0.27 -9.66 8.00
N PHE A 54 0.13 -10.79 8.55
CA PHE A 54 -0.64 -12.03 8.50
C PHE A 54 -0.72 -12.62 9.89
N ALA A 55 -1.90 -13.09 10.30
CA ALA A 55 -2.00 -13.94 11.47
C ALA A 55 -1.11 -15.19 11.31
N PRO A 56 -0.49 -15.72 12.39
CA PRO A 56 0.44 -16.86 12.29
C PRO A 56 -0.10 -18.06 11.52
N ARG A 57 -1.38 -18.41 11.72
CA ARG A 57 -2.05 -19.51 11.02
C ARG A 57 -2.15 -19.28 9.50
N ILE A 58 -2.45 -18.06 9.08
CA ILE A 58 -2.57 -17.70 7.66
C ILE A 58 -1.17 -17.63 7.04
N ALA A 59 -0.21 -17.02 7.75
CA ALA A 59 1.17 -16.93 7.31
C ALA A 59 1.80 -18.32 7.06
N ALA A 60 1.47 -19.30 7.89
CA ALA A 60 1.92 -20.68 7.71
C ALA A 60 1.38 -21.30 6.40
N GLU A 61 0.10 -21.10 6.07
CA GLU A 61 -0.50 -21.59 4.83
C GLU A 61 0.05 -20.86 3.59
N VAL A 62 0.21 -19.53 3.65
CA VAL A 62 0.80 -18.75 2.55
C VAL A 62 2.22 -19.23 2.25
N ARG A 63 3.04 -19.46 3.28
CA ARG A 63 4.42 -19.93 3.11
C ARG A 63 4.54 -21.28 2.40
N LYS A 64 3.53 -22.16 2.47
CA LYS A 64 3.53 -23.44 1.73
C LYS A 64 3.42 -23.24 0.22
N MET A 65 2.80 -22.14 -0.21
CA MET A 65 2.60 -21.81 -1.63
C MET A 65 3.68 -20.86 -2.17
N GLN A 66 4.52 -20.30 -1.30
CA GLN A 66 5.54 -19.34 -1.66
C GLN A 66 6.79 -20.04 -2.22
N ASN A 67 7.22 -19.63 -3.43
CA ASN A 67 8.51 -20.03 -3.95
C ASN A 67 9.65 -19.37 -3.15
N SER A 68 10.77 -20.07 -2.97
CA SER A 68 11.90 -19.58 -2.18
C SER A 68 12.55 -18.30 -2.75
N ASN A 69 12.37 -18.00 -4.04
CA ASN A 69 13.04 -16.91 -4.76
C ASN A 69 12.06 -16.00 -5.52
N GLN A 70 10.96 -15.57 -4.88
CA GLN A 70 9.91 -14.77 -5.54
C GLN A 70 10.34 -13.33 -5.87
N VAL A 71 11.34 -12.80 -5.18
CA VAL A 71 11.83 -11.43 -5.38
C VAL A 71 13.30 -11.50 -5.76
N SER A 72 13.68 -10.83 -6.85
CA SER A 72 15.07 -10.81 -7.31
C SER A 72 15.95 -10.02 -6.34
N THR A 73 17.24 -10.37 -6.27
CA THR A 73 18.22 -9.65 -5.43
C THR A 73 18.26 -8.15 -5.75
N VAL A 74 18.15 -7.79 -7.03
CA VAL A 74 18.08 -6.39 -7.47
C VAL A 74 16.85 -5.69 -6.91
N SER A 75 15.68 -6.34 -7.00
CA SER A 75 14.45 -5.78 -6.45
C SER A 75 14.54 -5.61 -4.93
N LEU A 76 15.08 -6.61 -4.21
CA LEU A 76 15.30 -6.49 -2.76
C LEU A 76 16.21 -5.31 -2.41
N ALA A 77 17.31 -5.11 -3.14
CA ALA A 77 18.20 -3.97 -2.91
C ALA A 77 17.49 -2.62 -3.14
N MET A 78 16.69 -2.50 -4.21
CA MET A 78 15.86 -1.33 -4.45
C MET A 78 14.84 -1.11 -3.33
N GLY A 79 14.19 -2.18 -2.86
CA GLY A 79 13.20 -2.13 -1.80
C GLY A 79 13.78 -1.67 -0.46
N VAL A 80 14.96 -2.18 -0.09
CA VAL A 80 15.67 -1.76 1.13
C VAL A 80 16.00 -0.26 1.06
N ALA A 81 16.64 0.18 -0.02
CA ALA A 81 16.99 1.59 -0.20
C ALA A 81 15.76 2.51 -0.14
N ALA A 82 14.64 2.09 -0.75
CA ALA A 82 13.40 2.87 -0.74
C ALA A 82 12.73 2.92 0.64
N VAL A 83 12.76 1.82 1.40
CA VAL A 83 12.20 1.77 2.77
C VAL A 83 13.07 2.56 3.75
N GLU A 84 14.39 2.59 3.58
CA GLU A 84 15.29 3.38 4.42
C GLU A 84 15.14 4.89 4.16
N ASP A 85 14.95 5.31 2.90
CA ASP A 85 14.73 6.72 2.54
C ASP A 85 13.25 7.15 2.68
N GLN A 86 12.79 7.14 3.93
CA GLN A 86 11.44 7.61 4.27
C GLN A 86 11.24 9.12 3.99
N ALA A 87 12.32 9.92 4.01
CA ALA A 87 12.24 11.34 3.72
C ALA A 87 11.85 11.59 2.26
N TYR A 88 12.50 10.88 1.33
CA TYR A 88 12.15 10.93 -0.08
C TYR A 88 10.71 10.47 -0.33
N THR A 89 10.32 9.33 0.25
CA THR A 89 8.96 8.78 0.08
C THR A 89 7.89 9.78 0.55
N ARG A 90 8.07 10.39 1.72
CA ARG A 90 7.14 11.42 2.23
C ARG A 90 7.07 12.63 1.29
N ALA A 91 8.22 13.11 0.79
CA ALA A 91 8.24 14.23 -0.15
C ALA A 91 7.49 13.92 -1.46
N ILE A 92 7.62 12.69 -1.98
CA ILE A 92 6.89 12.22 -3.16
C ILE A 92 5.38 12.15 -2.87
N VAL A 93 4.98 11.60 -1.72
CA VAL A 93 3.56 11.53 -1.31
C VAL A 93 2.96 12.94 -1.23
N THR A 94 3.59 13.86 -0.49
CA THR A 94 3.10 15.25 -0.37
C THR A 94 2.93 15.89 -1.75
N ARG A 95 3.97 15.85 -2.59
CA ARG A 95 3.93 16.45 -3.93
C ARG A 95 2.83 15.85 -4.81
N THR A 96 2.66 14.54 -4.75
CA THR A 96 1.65 13.83 -5.56
C THR A 96 0.24 14.13 -5.09
N SER A 97 0.00 14.15 -3.78
CA SER A 97 -1.27 14.57 -3.18
C SER A 97 -1.63 16.01 -3.56
N ASP A 98 -0.67 16.94 -3.49
CA ASP A 98 -0.89 18.33 -3.90
C ASP A 98 -1.30 18.47 -5.38
N ILE A 99 -0.66 17.68 -6.27
CA ILE A 99 -1.02 17.65 -7.69
C ILE A 99 -2.43 17.09 -7.88
N ARG A 100 -2.73 15.95 -7.25
CA ARG A 100 -4.04 15.30 -7.30
C ARG A 100 -5.14 16.25 -6.82
N ASP A 101 -4.93 16.94 -5.72
CA ASP A 101 -5.95 17.79 -5.09
C ASP A 101 -6.22 19.04 -5.91
N ARG A 102 -5.17 19.69 -6.45
CA ARG A 102 -5.33 20.79 -7.41
C ARG A 102 -6.07 20.35 -8.67
N PHE A 103 -5.74 19.16 -9.19
CA PHE A 103 -6.42 18.61 -10.37
C PHE A 103 -7.90 18.33 -10.10
N ALA A 104 -8.21 17.69 -8.97
CA ALA A 104 -9.58 17.44 -8.53
C ALA A 104 -10.37 18.74 -8.36
N GLN A 105 -9.78 19.76 -7.75
CA GLN A 105 -10.40 21.08 -7.60
C GLN A 105 -10.69 21.72 -8.96
N GLY A 106 -9.76 21.64 -9.91
CA GLY A 106 -9.98 22.14 -11.28
C GLY A 106 -11.14 21.44 -11.99
N LEU A 107 -11.24 20.12 -11.86
CA LEU A 107 -12.36 19.35 -12.41
C LEU A 107 -13.70 19.72 -11.77
N ARG A 108 -13.75 19.86 -10.43
CA ARG A 108 -14.97 20.30 -9.73
C ARG A 108 -15.39 21.71 -10.13
N ALA A 109 -14.43 22.63 -10.29
CA ALA A 109 -14.70 23.98 -10.77
C ALA A 109 -15.24 24.00 -12.21
N ALA A 110 -14.89 23.00 -13.04
CA ALA A 110 -15.42 22.82 -14.38
C ALA A 110 -16.78 22.10 -14.43
N GLY A 111 -17.38 21.79 -13.27
CA GLY A 111 -18.72 21.18 -13.17
C GLY A 111 -18.74 19.65 -13.13
N TYR A 112 -17.59 18.99 -13.03
CA TYR A 112 -17.53 17.54 -12.87
C TYR A 112 -17.71 17.12 -11.41
N GLU A 113 -18.43 16.02 -11.17
CA GLU A 113 -18.46 15.35 -9.88
C GLU A 113 -17.21 14.50 -9.72
N VAL A 114 -16.32 14.88 -8.79
CA VAL A 114 -15.08 14.17 -8.51
C VAL A 114 -14.99 13.88 -7.01
N PRO A 115 -14.95 12.60 -6.58
CA PRO A 115 -14.81 12.24 -5.17
C PRO A 115 -13.50 12.76 -4.55
N GLU A 116 -13.46 12.89 -3.23
CA GLU A 116 -12.20 13.04 -2.52
C GLU A 116 -11.37 11.77 -2.69
N SER A 117 -10.06 11.91 -2.90
CA SER A 117 -9.17 10.78 -3.10
C SER A 117 -8.03 10.81 -2.09
N ARG A 118 -7.71 9.63 -1.55
CA ARG A 118 -6.52 9.37 -0.70
C ARG A 118 -5.57 8.40 -1.41
N THR A 119 -5.46 8.54 -2.73
CA THR A 119 -4.59 7.73 -3.60
C THR A 119 -3.62 8.63 -4.39
N ASN A 120 -2.95 8.12 -5.42
CA ASN A 120 -2.18 8.93 -6.36
C ASN A 120 -2.96 9.33 -7.63
N PHE A 121 -4.29 9.23 -7.63
CA PHE A 121 -5.16 9.55 -8.76
C PHE A 121 -6.52 10.11 -8.31
N VAL A 122 -7.33 10.54 -9.26
CA VAL A 122 -8.76 10.90 -9.08
C VAL A 122 -9.61 9.97 -9.96
N LEU A 123 -10.87 9.72 -9.58
CA LEU A 123 -11.85 8.96 -10.35
C LEU A 123 -12.89 9.87 -10.98
#